data_AF-A0A2I1HCS0-F1
#
_entry.id   AF-A0A2I1HCS0-F1
#
_cell.length_a   1.000
_cell.length_b   1.000
_cell.length_c   1.000
_cell.angle_alpha   90.00
_cell.angle_beta   90.00
_cell.angle_gamma   90.00
#
_symmetry.space_group_name_H-M   'P 1'
#
loop_
_entity.id
_entity.type
_entity.pdbx_description
1 polymer ?
#
loop_
_entity_poly.entity_id
_entity_poly.type
_entity_poly.pdbx_seq_one_letter_code
_entity_poly.pdbx_strand_id
1 'polypeptide(L)'
;MIIKISHDGLISHTPGRAFKKEYVNYIFGQLPKREVRISLAAFPNNPPHVGTLITFSLAFSLAQRLEKLGKSVTVVLGLVDTETAFSTDKFILEDIEYQKSLASTGKINNYLADFEELLKKLSSYFGKLNYEIVNQSSLNLHQKAPEIISKIINEKEKIGSLLFPETKRLGLRSACSQCGLADRYGLNNCYEDTRISFFCPRHDRYSIDIQKDGSQKLEFETPLRNLIRGLLYTEDNQETDVPYSWLRITGSDHAGFYQEQTFYKGAALLAYTR
;
A
#
# COMPACT_ATOMS: atom_id res chain seq x y z
N MET A 1 13.43 -27.52 -16.13
CA MET A 1 13.09 -26.82 -17.39
C MET A 1 13.04 -25.32 -17.10
N ILE A 2 14.00 -24.54 -17.59
CA ILE A 2 14.03 -23.08 -17.37
C ILE A 2 13.19 -22.45 -18.49
N ILE A 3 12.00 -21.96 -18.16
CA ILE A 3 11.21 -21.18 -19.11
C ILE A 3 11.87 -19.80 -19.19
N LYS A 4 12.49 -19.49 -20.32
CA LYS A 4 12.94 -18.13 -20.66
C LYS A 4 11.71 -17.35 -21.13
N ILE A 5 11.20 -16.45 -20.30
CA ILE A 5 10.19 -15.47 -20.72
C ILE A 5 10.95 -14.29 -21.33
N SER A 6 11.17 -14.33 -22.64
CA SER A 6 11.71 -13.20 -23.40
C SER A 6 10.58 -12.24 -23.76
N HIS A 7 10.69 -10.98 -23.31
CA HIS A 7 9.85 -9.88 -23.78
C HIS A 7 10.74 -8.81 -24.41
N ASP A 8 10.34 -8.26 -25.54
CA ASP A 8 11.08 -7.23 -26.28
C ASP A 8 10.86 -5.82 -25.69
N GLY A 9 9.81 -5.64 -24.89
CA GLY A 9 9.43 -4.33 -24.34
C GLY A 9 8.67 -3.46 -25.34
N LEU A 10 8.25 -4.05 -26.47
CA LEU A 10 7.45 -3.41 -27.49
C LEU A 10 5.96 -3.66 -27.19
N ILE A 11 5.13 -2.66 -27.51
CA ILE A 11 3.68 -2.82 -27.51
C ILE A 11 3.29 -3.46 -28.85
N SER A 12 3.02 -4.76 -28.87
CA SER A 12 2.48 -5.44 -30.04
C SER A 12 1.02 -5.02 -30.22
N HIS A 13 0.77 -4.24 -31.29
CA HIS A 13 -0.52 -3.62 -31.63
C HIS A 13 -0.97 -2.52 -30.67
N THR A 14 -0.71 -1.26 -31.03
CA THR A 14 -1.10 -0.06 -30.27
C THR A 14 -2.61 0.14 -30.18
N PRO A 15 -3.24 0.01 -29.00
CA PRO A 15 -4.56 0.56 -28.73
C PRO A 15 -4.35 1.81 -27.86
N GLY A 16 -3.57 2.78 -28.36
CA GLY A 16 -3.23 3.98 -27.58
C GLY A 16 -2.21 4.87 -28.28
N ARG A 17 -2.59 6.12 -28.57
CA ARG A 17 -1.72 7.12 -29.23
C ARG A 17 -0.72 7.77 -28.26
N ALA A 18 -0.90 7.61 -26.95
CA ALA A 18 -0.16 8.37 -25.93
C ALA A 18 1.22 7.79 -25.59
N PHE A 19 1.36 6.47 -25.57
CA PHE A 19 2.63 5.79 -25.29
C PHE A 19 3.16 5.25 -26.62
N LYS A 20 4.22 5.88 -27.15
CA LYS A 20 4.93 5.43 -28.36
C LYS A 20 5.51 4.02 -28.15
N LYS A 21 6.26 3.51 -29.14
CA LYS A 21 6.83 2.14 -29.18
C LYS A 21 7.63 1.68 -27.94
N GLU A 22 7.98 2.58 -27.00
CA GLU A 22 8.89 2.28 -25.88
C GLU A 22 8.34 2.77 -24.53
N TYR A 23 7.45 1.97 -23.92
CA TYR A 23 6.82 2.28 -22.63
C TYR A 23 7.83 2.42 -21.48
N VAL A 24 8.91 1.62 -21.49
CA VAL A 24 9.97 1.68 -20.47
C VAL A 24 10.71 3.03 -20.51
N ASN A 25 10.99 3.56 -21.70
CA ASN A 25 11.68 4.84 -21.85
C ASN A 25 10.81 6.01 -21.40
N TYR A 26 9.50 5.92 -21.61
CA TYR A 26 8.56 6.86 -21.01
C TYR A 26 8.64 6.82 -19.47
N ILE A 27 8.54 5.64 -18.85
CA ILE A 27 8.66 5.49 -17.39
C ILE A 27 9.99 6.04 -16.89
N PHE A 28 11.10 5.71 -17.55
CA PHE A 28 12.43 6.19 -17.20
C PHE A 28 12.49 7.72 -17.15
N GLY A 29 11.90 8.40 -18.14
CA GLY A 29 11.84 9.86 -18.20
C GLY A 29 10.95 10.51 -17.14
N GLN A 30 10.04 9.74 -16.51
CA GLN A 30 9.19 10.22 -15.40
C GLN A 30 9.82 10.00 -14.02
N LEU A 31 10.97 9.32 -13.94
CA LEU A 31 11.67 9.03 -12.69
C LEU A 31 12.85 10.01 -12.54
N PRO A 32 12.69 11.13 -11.82
CA PRO A 32 13.70 12.21 -11.79
C PRO A 32 15.00 11.78 -11.12
N LYS A 33 14.97 10.80 -10.22
CA LYS A 33 16.13 10.40 -9.41
C LYS A 33 16.84 9.18 -9.95
N ARG A 34 18.11 9.02 -9.60
CA ARG A 34 18.94 7.88 -10.05
C ARG A 34 18.51 6.58 -9.36
N GLU A 35 18.21 6.66 -8.07
CA GLU A 35 17.70 5.54 -7.29
C GLU A 35 16.19 5.43 -7.48
N VAL A 36 15.68 4.21 -7.61
CA VAL A 36 14.27 3.92 -7.84
C VAL A 36 13.83 2.81 -6.90
N ARG A 37 12.75 3.02 -6.18
CA ARG A 37 12.08 2.00 -5.40
C ARG A 37 10.79 1.58 -6.11
N ILE A 38 10.72 0.32 -6.54
CA ILE A 38 9.51 -0.24 -7.14
C ILE A 38 8.64 -0.83 -6.03
N SER A 39 7.54 -0.18 -5.72
CA SER A 39 6.61 -0.61 -4.68
C SER A 39 5.63 -1.66 -5.20
N LEU A 40 5.58 -2.78 -4.50
CA LEU A 40 4.59 -3.84 -4.59
C LEU A 40 3.75 -3.90 -3.31
N ALA A 41 2.62 -4.60 -3.37
CA ALA A 41 1.81 -4.91 -2.21
C ALA A 41 1.28 -6.34 -2.30
N ALA A 42 1.21 -7.04 -1.16
CA ALA A 42 0.56 -8.34 -1.10
C ALA A 42 -0.08 -8.56 0.27
N PHE A 43 -1.20 -9.29 0.27
CA PHE A 43 -1.85 -9.80 1.46
C PHE A 43 -1.42 -11.26 1.67
N PRO A 44 -0.57 -11.55 2.67
CA PRO A 44 -0.04 -12.90 2.89
C PRO A 44 -1.03 -13.78 3.67
N ASN A 45 -2.24 -13.98 3.11
CA ASN A 45 -3.27 -14.85 3.67
C ASN A 45 -3.37 -16.21 2.96
N ASN A 46 -2.62 -16.40 1.89
CA ASN A 46 -2.47 -17.65 1.15
C ASN A 46 -1.12 -17.64 0.41
N PRO A 47 -0.66 -18.79 -0.13
CA PRO A 47 0.53 -18.82 -0.98
C PRO A 47 0.34 -17.92 -2.20
N PRO A 48 1.42 -17.33 -2.77
CA PRO A 48 1.33 -16.44 -3.93
C PRO A 48 0.53 -17.03 -5.10
N HIS A 49 -0.63 -16.43 -5.39
CA HIS A 49 -1.48 -16.86 -6.50
C HIS A 49 -0.97 -16.28 -7.83
N VAL A 50 -1.57 -16.71 -8.95
CA VAL A 50 -1.15 -16.32 -10.32
C VAL A 50 -1.09 -14.80 -10.52
N GLY A 51 -2.03 -14.05 -9.94
CA GLY A 51 -2.04 -12.58 -9.99
C GLY A 51 -0.80 -11.96 -9.33
N THR A 52 -0.40 -12.49 -8.17
CA THR A 52 0.86 -12.11 -7.49
C THR A 52 2.06 -12.43 -8.36
N LEU A 53 2.12 -13.62 -8.93
CA LEU A 53 3.22 -14.05 -9.80
C LEU A 53 3.39 -13.12 -11.02
N ILE A 54 2.29 -12.76 -11.68
CA ILE A 54 2.29 -11.85 -12.83
C ILE A 54 2.78 -10.46 -12.42
N THR A 55 2.20 -9.89 -11.37
CA THR A 55 2.51 -8.54 -10.90
C THR A 55 3.97 -8.43 -10.46
N PHE A 56 4.47 -9.42 -9.71
CA PHE A 56 5.85 -9.41 -9.24
C PHE A 56 6.82 -9.65 -10.40
N SER A 57 6.51 -10.58 -11.31
CA SER A 57 7.34 -10.81 -12.50
C SER A 57 7.45 -9.55 -13.36
N LEU A 58 6.36 -8.81 -13.53
CA LEU A 58 6.37 -7.51 -14.23
C LEU A 58 7.27 -6.49 -13.52
N ALA A 59 7.19 -6.40 -12.19
CA ALA A 59 8.01 -5.48 -11.42
C ALA A 59 9.51 -5.78 -11.53
N PHE A 60 9.91 -7.05 -11.42
CA PHE A 60 11.31 -7.44 -11.56
C PHE A 60 11.82 -7.33 -13.00
N SER A 61 10.97 -7.65 -13.99
CA SER A 61 11.27 -7.42 -15.40
C SER A 61 11.53 -5.93 -15.68
N LEU A 62 10.67 -5.04 -15.18
CA LEU A 62 10.83 -3.60 -15.33
C LEU A 62 12.06 -3.08 -14.59
N ALA A 63 12.32 -3.56 -13.37
CA ALA A 63 13.50 -3.22 -12.59
C ALA A 63 14.79 -3.51 -13.38
N GLN A 64 14.93 -4.72 -13.93
CA GLN A 64 16.08 -5.09 -14.77
C GLN A 64 16.25 -4.14 -15.95
N ARG A 65 15.15 -3.74 -16.60
CA ARG A 65 15.21 -2.82 -17.74
C ARG A 65 15.63 -1.41 -17.32
N LEU A 66 15.14 -0.92 -16.19
CA LEU A 66 15.54 0.38 -15.64
C LEU A 66 17.02 0.38 -15.21
N GLU A 67 17.54 -0.72 -14.64
CA GLU A 67 18.98 -0.84 -14.35
C GLU A 67 19.84 -0.79 -15.62
N LYS A 68 19.41 -1.45 -16.70
CA LYS A 68 20.07 -1.38 -18.01
C LYS A 68 20.08 0.03 -18.61
N LEU A 69 19.13 0.87 -18.22
CA LEU A 69 19.07 2.29 -18.60
C LEU A 69 19.82 3.21 -17.61
N GLY A 70 20.49 2.66 -16.59
CA GLY A 70 21.35 3.40 -15.66
C GLY A 70 20.69 3.84 -14.36
N LYS A 71 19.48 3.35 -14.02
CA LYS A 71 18.92 3.51 -12.66
C LYS A 71 19.53 2.50 -11.69
N SER A 72 19.48 2.80 -10.39
CA SER A 72 19.70 1.80 -9.33
C SER A 72 18.33 1.44 -8.75
N VAL A 73 17.94 0.16 -8.78
CA VAL A 73 16.56 -0.24 -8.49
C VAL A 73 16.48 -1.20 -7.30
N THR A 74 15.57 -0.92 -6.37
CA THR A 74 15.17 -1.84 -5.30
C THR A 74 13.69 -2.15 -5.40
N VAL A 75 13.31 -3.43 -5.36
CA VAL A 75 11.90 -3.84 -5.31
C VAL A 75 11.44 -3.93 -3.86
N VAL A 76 10.38 -3.22 -3.50
CA VAL A 76 9.88 -3.08 -2.13
C VAL A 76 8.53 -3.78 -2.02
N LEU A 77 8.48 -4.92 -1.33
CA LEU A 77 7.22 -5.59 -1.02
C LEU A 77 6.62 -5.02 0.28
N GLY A 78 5.54 -4.24 0.15
CA GLY A 78 4.73 -3.84 1.29
C GLY A 78 3.71 -4.90 1.68
N LEU A 79 3.87 -5.55 2.82
CA LEU A 79 2.91 -6.51 3.36
C LEU A 79 1.66 -5.79 3.85
N VAL A 80 0.51 -6.32 3.47
CA VAL A 80 -0.79 -5.94 4.01
C VAL A 80 -1.05 -6.82 5.23
N ASP A 81 -0.44 -6.45 6.34
CA ASP A 81 -0.47 -7.21 7.60
C ASP A 81 -1.60 -6.76 8.55
N THR A 82 -2.28 -5.66 8.19
CA THR A 82 -3.38 -5.07 8.96
C THR A 82 -4.75 -5.66 8.63
N GLU A 83 -4.89 -6.38 7.51
CA GLU A 83 -6.15 -7.02 7.12
C GLU A 83 -6.37 -8.34 7.86
N THR A 84 -7.61 -8.85 7.81
CA THR A 84 -8.00 -10.10 8.46
C THR A 84 -8.35 -11.17 7.43
N ALA A 85 -7.72 -12.34 7.55
CA ALA A 85 -7.86 -13.44 6.59
C ALA A 85 -8.97 -14.44 6.95
N PHE A 86 -9.26 -14.62 8.24
CA PHE A 86 -10.10 -15.71 8.71
C PHE A 86 -11.37 -15.19 9.38
N SER A 87 -12.50 -15.86 9.15
CA SER A 87 -13.78 -15.52 9.78
C SER A 87 -13.73 -15.62 11.31
N THR A 88 -12.89 -16.49 11.86
CA THR A 88 -12.70 -16.65 13.31
C THR A 88 -12.04 -15.44 13.99
N ASP A 89 -11.40 -14.57 13.21
CA ASP A 89 -10.78 -13.34 13.70
C ASP A 89 -11.68 -12.12 13.50
N LYS A 90 -12.94 -12.35 13.11
CA LYS A 90 -13.97 -11.34 12.88
C LYS A 90 -15.22 -11.66 13.68
N PHE A 91 -15.92 -10.64 14.14
CA PHE A 91 -17.28 -10.80 14.63
C PHE A 91 -18.06 -9.50 14.48
N ILE A 92 -19.39 -9.61 14.48
CA ILE A 92 -20.30 -8.48 14.44
C ILE A 92 -20.90 -8.29 15.83
N LEU A 93 -20.87 -7.05 16.33
CA LEU A 93 -21.54 -6.64 17.54
C LEU A 93 -22.25 -5.32 17.26
N GLU A 94 -23.58 -5.28 17.44
CA GLU A 94 -24.40 -4.10 17.18
C GLU A 94 -24.20 -3.52 15.77
N ASP A 95 -24.18 -4.40 14.76
CA ASP A 95 -23.93 -4.07 13.35
C ASP A 95 -22.53 -3.51 13.03
N ILE A 96 -21.61 -3.57 13.99
CA ILE A 96 -20.22 -3.16 13.82
C ILE A 96 -19.33 -4.39 13.64
N GLU A 97 -18.58 -4.45 12.54
CA GLU A 97 -17.58 -5.49 12.29
C GLU A 97 -16.29 -5.16 13.06
N TYR A 98 -15.96 -6.02 14.02
CA TYR A 98 -14.67 -5.99 14.72
C TYR A 98 -13.76 -7.08 14.16
N GLN A 99 -12.48 -6.78 14.05
CA GLN A 99 -11.50 -7.72 13.52
C GLN A 99 -10.16 -7.70 14.25
N LYS A 100 -9.39 -8.78 14.12
CA LYS A 100 -7.97 -8.86 14.47
C LYS A 100 -7.13 -8.99 13.20
N SER A 101 -6.09 -8.16 13.07
CA SER A 101 -5.20 -8.17 11.91
C SER A 101 -4.32 -9.43 11.84
N LEU A 102 -3.82 -9.78 10.65
CA LEU A 102 -2.83 -10.86 10.47
C LEU A 102 -1.58 -10.65 11.33
N ALA A 103 -1.13 -9.40 11.49
CA ALA A 103 -0.05 -9.03 12.39
C ALA A 103 -0.39 -9.37 13.84
N SER A 104 -1.55 -8.92 14.33
CA SER A 104 -1.96 -9.14 15.72
C SER A 104 -2.20 -10.62 16.07
N THR A 105 -2.57 -11.44 15.09
CA THR A 105 -2.80 -12.88 15.27
C THR A 105 -1.56 -13.73 15.02
N GLY A 106 -0.48 -13.15 14.47
CA GLY A 106 0.73 -13.87 14.05
C GLY A 106 0.54 -14.76 12.81
N LYS A 107 -0.66 -14.79 12.22
CA LYS A 107 -1.01 -15.67 11.09
C LYS A 107 -0.34 -15.27 9.78
N ILE A 108 0.20 -14.05 9.70
CA ILE A 108 1.06 -13.60 8.59
C ILE A 108 2.24 -14.55 8.33
N ASN A 109 2.77 -15.16 9.40
CA ASN A 109 3.95 -16.03 9.32
C ASN A 109 3.68 -17.35 8.59
N ASN A 110 2.41 -17.74 8.41
CA ASN A 110 2.03 -18.98 7.76
C ASN A 110 2.43 -19.04 6.28
N TYR A 111 2.48 -17.87 5.62
CA TYR A 111 2.74 -17.77 4.17
C TYR A 111 3.93 -16.87 3.84
N LEU A 112 4.51 -16.17 4.81
CA LEU A 112 5.61 -15.23 4.56
C LEU A 112 6.80 -15.90 3.85
N ALA A 113 7.15 -17.13 4.24
CA ALA A 113 8.23 -17.90 3.62
C ALA A 113 8.00 -18.14 2.11
N ASP A 114 6.75 -18.35 1.67
CA ASP A 114 6.42 -18.54 0.25
C ASP A 114 6.67 -17.25 -0.56
N PHE A 115 6.39 -16.08 0.04
CA PHE A 115 6.67 -14.78 -0.58
C PHE A 115 8.18 -14.49 -0.63
N GLU A 116 8.91 -14.81 0.44
CA GLU A 116 10.37 -14.69 0.47
C GLU A 116 11.04 -15.58 -0.59
N GLU A 117 10.59 -16.83 -0.73
CA GLU A 117 11.08 -17.75 -1.76
C GLU A 117 10.79 -17.20 -3.17
N LEU A 118 9.59 -16.68 -3.40
CA LEU A 118 9.23 -16.07 -4.68
C LEU A 118 10.13 -14.88 -5.01
N LEU A 119 10.33 -13.94 -4.08
CA LEU A 119 11.20 -12.78 -4.28
C LEU A 119 12.64 -13.19 -4.57
N LYS A 120 13.17 -14.18 -3.84
CA LYS A 120 14.52 -14.72 -4.07
C LYS A 120 14.67 -15.31 -5.47
N LYS A 121 13.67 -16.08 -5.93
CA LYS A 121 13.64 -16.67 -7.27
C LYS A 121 13.59 -15.57 -8.35
N LEU A 122 12.73 -14.58 -8.19
CA LEU A 122 12.60 -13.47 -9.14
C LEU A 122 13.86 -12.61 -9.19
N SER A 123 14.43 -12.25 -8.04
CA SER A 123 15.70 -11.54 -7.94
C SER A 123 16.80 -12.28 -8.72
N SER A 124 16.97 -13.58 -8.45
CA SER A 124 17.97 -14.40 -9.13
C SER A 124 17.73 -14.49 -10.64
N TYR A 125 16.48 -14.67 -11.06
CA TYR A 125 16.10 -14.81 -12.46
C TYR A 125 16.33 -13.52 -13.27
N PHE A 126 16.01 -12.37 -12.68
CA PHE A 126 16.09 -11.06 -13.36
C PHE A 126 17.43 -10.33 -13.14
N GLY A 127 18.47 -11.01 -12.68
CA GLY A 127 19.84 -10.47 -12.67
C GLY A 127 20.38 -10.07 -11.30
N LYS A 128 19.92 -10.71 -10.22
CA LYS A 128 20.27 -10.44 -8.82
C LYS A 128 19.85 -9.04 -8.34
N LEU A 129 18.61 -8.68 -8.64
CA LEU A 129 18.01 -7.41 -8.22
C LEU A 129 17.83 -7.34 -6.70
N ASN A 130 18.06 -6.16 -6.12
CA ASN A 130 17.80 -5.92 -4.70
C ASN A 130 16.30 -5.91 -4.41
N TYR A 131 15.92 -6.44 -3.26
CA TYR A 131 14.55 -6.35 -2.76
C TYR A 131 14.51 -6.23 -1.24
N GLU A 132 13.44 -5.62 -0.74
CA GLU A 132 13.14 -5.48 0.69
C GLU A 132 11.67 -5.84 0.95
N ILE A 133 11.39 -6.32 2.16
CA ILE A 133 10.03 -6.58 2.65
C ILE A 133 9.77 -5.62 3.81
N VAL A 134 8.65 -4.92 3.76
CA VAL A 134 8.26 -3.93 4.77
C VAL A 134 6.83 -4.15 5.20
N ASN A 135 6.54 -3.90 6.48
CA ASN A 135 5.19 -3.95 7.02
C ASN A 135 4.52 -2.57 6.93
N GLN A 136 3.21 -2.51 7.15
CA GLN A 136 2.51 -1.22 7.15
C GLN A 136 3.06 -0.27 8.22
N SER A 137 3.37 -0.77 9.42
CA SER A 137 3.91 0.04 10.51
C SER A 137 5.22 0.74 10.12
N SER A 138 6.08 0.09 9.33
CA SER A 138 7.30 0.68 8.78
C SER A 138 7.02 1.81 7.80
N LEU A 139 6.01 1.66 6.93
CA LEU A 139 5.59 2.72 6.02
C LEU A 139 5.00 3.92 6.78
N ASN A 140 4.36 3.66 7.91
CA ASN A 140 3.79 4.71 8.77
C ASN A 140 4.82 5.47 9.59
N LEU A 141 6.08 5.05 9.62
CA LEU A 141 7.19 5.83 10.20
C LEU A 141 7.68 6.94 9.27
N HIS A 142 7.12 7.04 8.06
CA HIS A 142 7.47 8.09 7.12
C HIS A 142 7.22 9.48 7.72
N GLN A 143 8.19 10.38 7.58
CA GLN A 143 8.15 11.72 8.22
C GLN A 143 6.91 12.55 7.87
N LYS A 144 6.38 12.40 6.65
CA LYS A 144 5.15 13.08 6.19
C LYS A 144 3.84 12.35 6.56
N ALA A 145 3.90 11.15 7.15
CA ALA A 145 2.70 10.40 7.47
C ALA A 145 1.77 11.13 8.46
N PRO A 146 2.25 11.73 9.57
CA PRO A 146 1.39 12.50 10.47
C PRO A 146 0.64 13.64 9.77
N GLU A 147 1.33 14.38 8.89
CA GLU A 147 0.77 15.51 8.15
C GLU A 147 -0.33 15.04 7.17
N ILE A 148 -0.03 14.02 6.35
CA ILE A 148 -0.98 13.47 5.38
C ILE A 148 -2.21 12.89 6.08
N ILE A 149 -2.02 12.14 7.17
CA ILE A 149 -3.12 11.54 7.92
C ILE A 149 -3.99 12.65 8.54
N SER A 150 -3.38 13.71 9.08
CA SER A 150 -4.12 14.86 9.64
C SER A 150 -4.95 15.57 8.57
N LYS A 151 -4.40 15.79 7.36
CA LYS A 151 -5.15 16.34 6.21
C LYS A 151 -6.37 15.48 5.87
N ILE A 152 -6.20 14.15 5.85
CA ILE A 152 -7.30 13.22 5.58
C ILE A 152 -8.39 13.28 6.66
N ILE A 153 -7.99 13.35 7.94
CA ILE A 153 -8.92 13.46 9.07
C ILE A 153 -9.71 14.78 9.03
N ASN A 154 -9.07 15.87 8.62
CA ASN A 154 -9.75 17.16 8.44
C ASN A 154 -10.83 17.08 7.36
N GLU A 155 -10.62 16.26 6.33
CA GLU A 155 -11.56 16.02 5.22
C GLU A 155 -12.35 14.70 5.38
N LYS A 156 -12.45 14.17 6.61
CA LYS A 156 -12.99 12.82 6.89
C LYS A 156 -14.36 12.53 6.29
N GLU A 157 -15.27 13.52 6.23
CA GLU A 157 -16.61 13.32 5.69
C GLU A 157 -16.59 13.13 4.16
N LYS A 158 -15.76 13.92 3.45
CA LYS A 158 -15.60 13.82 2.00
C LYS A 158 -14.85 12.55 1.62
N ILE A 159 -13.72 12.29 2.30
CA ILE A 159 -12.90 11.11 2.04
C ILE A 159 -13.61 9.83 2.45
N GLY A 160 -14.30 9.82 3.60
CA GLY A 160 -15.12 8.71 4.06
C GLY A 160 -16.23 8.38 3.05
N SER A 161 -16.96 9.38 2.57
CA SER A 161 -18.02 9.18 1.57
C SER A 161 -17.47 8.68 0.21
N LEU A 162 -16.28 9.14 -0.19
CA LEU A 162 -15.65 8.72 -1.44
C LEU A 162 -15.12 7.28 -1.37
N LEU A 163 -14.41 6.95 -0.29
CA LEU A 163 -13.68 5.68 -0.16
C LEU A 163 -14.53 4.56 0.42
N PHE A 164 -15.53 4.90 1.24
CA PHE A 164 -16.38 3.97 1.98
C PHE A 164 -17.84 4.43 1.89
N PRO A 165 -18.49 4.36 0.71
CA PRO A 165 -19.82 4.94 0.50
C PRO A 165 -20.92 4.39 1.41
N GLU A 166 -20.78 3.14 1.87
CA GLU A 166 -21.74 2.49 2.78
C GLU A 166 -21.66 3.05 4.20
N THR A 167 -20.46 3.18 4.76
CA THR A 167 -20.27 3.62 6.15
C THR A 167 -20.07 5.13 6.27
N LYS A 168 -19.57 5.77 5.20
CA LYS A 168 -19.13 7.18 5.14
C LYS A 168 -18.09 7.53 6.20
N ARG A 169 -17.44 6.53 6.79
CA ARG A 169 -16.39 6.69 7.80
C ARG A 169 -15.04 6.36 7.21
N LEU A 170 -13.99 6.92 7.80
CA LEU A 170 -12.63 6.52 7.46
C LEU A 170 -12.41 5.13 8.03
N GLY A 171 -12.09 4.15 7.17
CA GLY A 171 -11.54 2.85 7.57
C GLY A 171 -10.14 2.98 8.17
N LEU A 172 -10.02 3.81 9.20
CA LEU A 172 -8.86 4.08 10.02
C LEU A 172 -9.10 3.35 11.34
N ARG A 173 -8.12 2.58 11.78
CA ARG A 173 -8.25 1.83 13.02
C ARG A 173 -6.95 1.83 13.80
N SER A 174 -7.05 1.41 15.04
CA SER A 174 -5.90 0.96 15.82
C SER A 174 -6.32 -0.31 16.53
N ALA A 175 -5.39 -1.23 16.75
CA ALA A 175 -5.67 -2.45 17.48
C ALA A 175 -5.60 -2.19 18.98
N CYS A 176 -6.58 -2.70 19.74
CA CYS A 176 -6.55 -2.66 21.19
C CYS A 176 -5.30 -3.38 21.71
N SER A 177 -4.47 -2.73 22.53
CA SER A 177 -3.22 -3.30 23.06
C SER A 177 -3.42 -4.55 23.91
N GLN A 178 -4.61 -4.76 24.47
CA GLN A 178 -4.91 -5.90 25.35
C GLN A 178 -5.41 -7.13 24.60
N CYS A 179 -6.14 -6.97 23.48
CA CYS A 179 -6.75 -8.11 22.79
C CYS A 179 -6.63 -8.11 21.26
N GLY A 180 -6.08 -7.06 20.66
CA GLY A 180 -5.86 -6.93 19.22
C GLY A 180 -7.12 -6.59 18.41
N LEU A 181 -8.27 -6.39 19.05
CA LEU A 181 -9.51 -6.04 18.34
C LEU A 181 -9.51 -4.59 17.89
N ALA A 182 -10.07 -4.37 16.70
CA ALA A 182 -10.28 -3.07 16.11
C ALA A 182 -11.64 -3.01 15.37
N ASP A 183 -12.34 -1.88 15.45
CA ASP A 183 -13.47 -1.56 14.58
C ASP A 183 -12.96 -1.44 13.14
N ARG A 184 -13.46 -2.29 12.24
CA ARG A 184 -12.94 -2.40 10.87
C ARG A 184 -13.06 -1.10 10.10
N TYR A 185 -14.21 -0.43 10.21
CA TYR A 185 -14.56 0.76 9.44
C TYR A 185 -14.49 2.06 10.25
N GLY A 186 -14.03 1.98 11.50
CA GLY A 186 -13.86 3.14 12.37
C GLY A 186 -15.17 3.85 12.71
N LEU A 187 -16.27 3.10 12.82
CA LEU A 187 -17.61 3.63 13.11
C LEU A 187 -17.67 4.35 14.45
N ASN A 188 -16.94 3.85 15.45
CA ASN A 188 -16.86 4.41 16.79
C ASN A 188 -15.72 5.41 17.03
N ASN A 189 -14.97 5.75 15.98
CA ASN A 189 -13.84 6.66 16.10
C ASN A 189 -14.31 8.09 16.39
N CYS A 190 -13.59 8.77 17.27
CA CYS A 190 -13.75 10.21 17.50
C CYS A 190 -12.44 10.92 17.18
N TYR A 191 -12.54 12.13 16.64
CA TYR A 191 -11.41 12.90 16.13
C TYR A 191 -11.40 14.27 16.79
N GLU A 192 -10.32 14.59 17.50
CA GLU A 192 -10.10 15.85 18.22
C GLU A 192 -8.68 16.35 17.94
N ASP A 193 -8.54 17.32 17.03
CA ASP A 193 -7.25 17.85 16.57
C ASP A 193 -6.27 16.75 16.11
N THR A 194 -5.25 16.45 16.92
CA THR A 194 -4.23 15.42 16.67
C THR A 194 -4.56 14.08 17.32
N ARG A 195 -5.61 14.03 18.14
CA ARG A 195 -6.02 12.85 18.90
C ARG A 195 -7.14 12.10 18.19
N ILE A 196 -6.96 10.79 18.06
CA ILE A 196 -7.99 9.86 17.62
C ILE A 196 -8.35 8.96 18.78
N SER A 197 -9.63 8.90 19.11
CA SER A 197 -10.18 7.97 20.11
C SER A 197 -10.81 6.78 19.41
N PHE A 198 -10.38 5.58 19.77
CA PHE A 198 -10.87 4.29 19.28
C PHE A 198 -11.70 3.61 20.37
N PHE A 199 -12.45 2.57 20.01
CA PHE A 199 -13.27 1.80 20.94
C PHE A 199 -12.96 0.31 20.84
N CYS A 200 -12.77 -0.36 21.99
CA CYS A 200 -12.72 -1.81 22.09
C CYS A 200 -13.93 -2.31 22.88
N PRO A 201 -14.72 -3.26 22.36
CA PRO A 201 -15.91 -3.74 23.07
C PRO A 201 -15.58 -4.54 24.35
N ARG A 202 -14.30 -4.83 24.60
CA ARG A 202 -13.83 -5.55 25.79
C ARG A 202 -13.04 -4.68 26.78
N HIS A 203 -12.48 -3.57 26.32
CA HIS A 203 -11.53 -2.76 27.11
C HIS A 203 -11.82 -1.25 27.01
N ASP A 204 -13.00 -0.88 26.52
CA ASP A 204 -13.48 0.48 26.39
C ASP A 204 -12.61 1.37 25.45
N ARG A 205 -12.76 2.68 25.56
CA ARG A 205 -12.08 3.69 24.76
C ARG A 205 -10.61 3.83 25.11
N TYR A 206 -9.82 4.08 24.08
CA TYR A 206 -8.41 4.44 24.17
C TYR A 206 -8.07 5.41 23.04
N SER A 207 -6.99 6.18 23.18
CA SER A 207 -6.65 7.22 22.22
C SER A 207 -5.19 7.18 21.79
N ILE A 208 -4.93 7.70 20.60
CA ILE A 208 -3.60 7.94 20.05
C ILE A 208 -3.51 9.42 19.66
N ASP A 209 -2.46 10.10 20.08
CA ASP A 209 -2.08 11.43 19.61
C ASP A 209 -1.05 11.25 18.49
N ILE A 210 -1.44 11.51 17.23
CA ILE A 210 -0.63 11.21 16.04
C ILE A 210 0.73 11.92 16.09
N GLN A 211 0.81 13.10 16.73
CA GLN A 211 2.04 13.88 16.83
C GLN A 211 2.98 13.37 17.94
N LYS A 212 2.43 12.80 19.02
CA LYS A 212 3.22 12.34 20.18
C LYS A 212 3.51 10.85 20.15
N ASP A 213 2.50 10.06 19.83
CA ASP A 213 2.56 8.60 19.82
C ASP A 213 3.03 8.04 18.47
N GLY A 214 2.99 8.87 17.41
CA GLY A 214 3.29 8.50 16.04
C GLY A 214 2.16 7.74 15.33
N SER A 215 2.33 7.49 14.03
CA SER A 215 1.35 6.84 13.16
C SER A 215 1.51 5.33 13.00
N GLN A 216 2.53 4.72 13.58
CA GLN A 216 2.87 3.29 13.43
C GLN A 216 1.80 2.34 14.00
N LYS A 217 1.00 2.81 14.96
CA LYS A 217 -0.13 2.06 15.55
C LYS A 217 -1.42 2.19 14.73
N LEU A 218 -1.43 3.04 13.71
CA LEU A 218 -2.59 3.23 12.84
C LEU A 218 -2.60 2.17 11.75
N GLU A 219 -3.75 1.55 11.61
CA GLU A 219 -4.06 0.58 10.57
C GLU A 219 -5.09 1.19 9.61
N PHE A 220 -5.05 0.79 8.34
CA PHE A 220 -5.92 1.39 7.31
C PHE A 220 -6.55 0.29 6.47
N GLU A 221 -7.86 0.39 6.25
CA GLU A 221 -8.57 -0.37 5.23
C GLU A 221 -8.02 -0.08 3.83
N THR A 222 -8.19 -1.04 2.93
CA THR A 222 -7.54 -1.07 1.62
C THR A 222 -7.64 0.24 0.80
N PRO A 223 -8.82 0.89 0.63
CA PRO A 223 -8.91 2.14 -0.13
C PRO A 223 -8.13 3.30 0.54
N LEU A 224 -8.21 3.42 1.86
CA LEU A 224 -7.50 4.47 2.59
C LEU A 224 -5.98 4.24 2.58
N ARG A 225 -5.54 2.99 2.74
CA ARG A 225 -4.14 2.59 2.60
C ARG A 225 -3.59 2.91 1.22
N ASN A 226 -4.39 2.67 0.17
CA ASN A 226 -4.05 3.00 -1.21
C ASN A 226 -3.78 4.50 -1.39
N LEU A 227 -4.67 5.33 -0.84
CA LEU A 227 -4.55 6.78 -0.89
C LEU A 227 -3.31 7.27 -0.13
N ILE A 228 -3.16 6.92 1.14
CA ILE A 228 -2.05 7.35 1.99
C ILE A 228 -0.69 6.99 1.36
N ARG A 229 -0.51 5.74 0.92
CA ARG A 229 0.75 5.31 0.27
C ARG A 229 1.04 6.11 -1.00
N GLY A 230 0.04 6.35 -1.83
CA GLY A 230 0.22 7.12 -3.05
C GLY A 230 0.62 8.57 -2.79
N LEU A 231 0.05 9.19 -1.75
CA LEU A 231 0.42 10.54 -1.32
C LEU A 231 1.85 10.59 -0.77
N LEU A 232 2.22 9.65 0.11
CA LEU A 232 3.59 9.55 0.64
C LEU A 232 4.62 9.39 -0.48
N TYR A 233 4.35 8.51 -1.45
CA TYR A 233 5.23 8.31 -2.59
C TYR A 233 5.32 9.53 -3.51
N THR A 234 4.27 10.34 -3.57
CA THR A 234 4.26 11.60 -4.33
C THR A 234 5.15 12.64 -3.65
N GLU A 235 5.04 12.80 -2.33
CA GLU A 235 5.92 13.67 -1.53
C GLU A 235 7.39 13.28 -1.73
N ASP A 236 7.72 12.00 -1.53
CA ASP A 236 9.08 11.50 -1.70
C ASP A 236 9.63 11.72 -3.11
N ASN A 237 8.78 11.66 -4.13
CA ASN A 237 9.20 11.91 -5.51
C ASN A 237 9.56 13.37 -5.78
N GLN A 238 8.93 14.30 -5.06
CA GLN A 238 9.12 15.75 -5.19
C GLN A 238 10.23 16.28 -4.28
N GLU A 239 10.44 15.64 -3.12
CA GLU A 239 11.40 16.09 -2.11
C GLU A 239 12.85 15.91 -2.58
N THR A 240 13.70 16.93 -2.46
CA THR A 240 15.08 16.86 -2.96
C THR A 240 15.97 15.99 -2.08
N ASP A 241 15.68 15.96 -0.78
CA ASP A 241 16.51 15.27 0.22
C ASP A 241 16.28 13.75 0.25
N VAL A 242 15.21 13.28 -0.40
CA VAL A 242 14.95 11.86 -0.58
C VAL A 242 15.73 11.36 -1.80
N PRO A 243 16.67 10.39 -1.68
CA PRO A 243 17.58 10.08 -2.78
C PRO A 243 16.96 9.22 -3.90
N TYR A 244 15.74 8.72 -3.70
CA TYR A 244 15.08 7.78 -4.62
C TYR A 244 13.71 8.27 -5.09
N SER A 245 13.29 7.77 -6.26
CA SER A 245 11.92 7.90 -6.76
C SER A 245 11.13 6.62 -6.54
N TRP A 246 9.88 6.73 -6.10
CA TRP A 246 8.91 5.65 -6.09
C TRP A 246 8.29 5.44 -7.46
N LEU A 247 8.26 4.18 -7.88
CA LEU A 247 7.39 3.67 -8.93
C LEU A 247 6.46 2.62 -8.31
N ARG A 248 5.15 2.79 -8.45
CA ARG A 248 4.20 1.84 -7.89
C ARG A 248 3.65 0.91 -8.96
N ILE A 249 3.68 -0.39 -8.68
CA ILE A 249 3.09 -1.43 -9.54
C ILE A 249 2.02 -2.15 -8.72
N THR A 250 0.80 -2.17 -9.25
CA THR A 250 -0.37 -2.77 -8.60
C THR A 250 -0.99 -3.83 -9.50
N GLY A 251 -1.69 -4.79 -8.90
CA GLY A 251 -2.53 -5.74 -9.62
C GLY A 251 -3.65 -5.02 -10.38
N SER A 252 -4.20 -5.70 -11.39
CA SER A 252 -5.27 -5.18 -12.24
C SER A 252 -6.60 -4.99 -11.51
N ASP A 253 -6.79 -5.67 -10.38
CA ASP A 253 -7.90 -5.50 -9.44
C ASP A 253 -7.95 -4.09 -8.85
N HIS A 254 -6.82 -3.38 -8.82
CA HIS A 254 -6.76 -1.97 -8.42
C HIS A 254 -6.74 -0.99 -9.59
N ALA A 255 -6.87 -1.44 -10.84
CA ALA A 255 -6.76 -0.57 -12.02
C ALA A 255 -8.09 0.08 -12.43
N GLY A 256 -8.04 0.95 -13.44
CA GLY A 256 -9.22 1.56 -14.06
C GLY A 256 -10.03 2.42 -13.08
N PHE A 257 -11.35 2.21 -13.08
CA PHE A 257 -12.29 2.99 -12.28
C PHE A 257 -11.97 2.94 -10.78
N TYR A 258 -11.47 1.81 -10.26
CA TYR A 258 -11.08 1.69 -8.86
C TYR A 258 -10.00 2.70 -8.48
N GLN A 259 -8.91 2.78 -9.25
CA GLN A 259 -7.82 3.74 -8.98
C GLN A 259 -8.28 5.19 -9.16
N GLU A 260 -9.14 5.43 -10.14
CA GLU A 260 -9.71 6.76 -10.37
C GLU A 260 -10.50 7.25 -9.15
N GLN A 261 -11.39 6.43 -8.63
CA GLN A 261 -12.22 6.81 -7.48
C GLN A 261 -11.41 6.85 -6.19
N THR A 262 -10.60 5.82 -5.92
CA THR A 262 -9.98 5.65 -4.59
C THR A 262 -8.67 6.40 -4.41
N PHE A 263 -7.96 6.72 -5.50
CA PHE A 263 -6.70 7.45 -5.42
C PHE A 263 -6.79 8.84 -6.07
N TYR A 264 -7.05 8.93 -7.38
CA TYR A 264 -6.92 10.20 -8.09
C TYR A 264 -7.92 11.26 -7.60
N LYS A 265 -9.19 10.90 -7.41
CA LYS A 265 -10.18 11.81 -6.82
C LYS A 265 -9.87 12.15 -5.37
N GLY A 266 -9.42 11.18 -4.58
CA GLY A 266 -9.02 11.40 -3.19
C GLY A 266 -7.86 12.39 -3.08
N ALA A 267 -6.82 12.22 -3.90
CA ALA A 267 -5.67 13.12 -3.96
C ALA A 267 -6.09 14.54 -4.39
N ALA A 268 -6.95 14.66 -5.41
CA ALA A 268 -7.47 15.95 -5.86
C ALA A 268 -8.27 16.68 -4.77
N LEU A 269 -9.10 15.97 -3.99
CA LEU A 269 -9.85 16.54 -2.87
C LEU A 269 -8.94 17.08 -1.76
N LEU A 270 -7.78 16.46 -1.57
CA LEU A 270 -6.79 16.87 -0.57
C LEU A 270 -5.83 17.96 -1.08
N ALA A 271 -6.16 18.57 -2.23
CA ALA A 271 -5.33 19.57 -2.92
C ALA A 271 -3.90 19.07 -3.26
N TYR A 272 -3.72 17.75 -3.39
CA TYR A 272 -2.54 17.15 -4.02
C TYR A 272 -2.71 17.20 -5.55
N THR A 273 -2.77 18.41 -6.08
CA THR A 273 -2.73 18.64 -7.53
C THR A 273 -1.30 18.95 -7.94
N ARG A 274 -0.85 18.28 -9.01
CA ARG A 274 0.44 18.49 -9.67
C ARG A 274 0.66 19.94 -10.09
#